data_AF-A0A961BJH6-F1
#
_entry.id   AF-A0A961BJH6-F1
#
_cell.length_a   1.000
_cell.length_b   1.000
_cell.length_c   1.000
_cell.angle_alpha   90.00
_cell.angle_beta   90.00
_cell.angle_gamma   90.00
#
_symmetry.space_group_name_H-M   'P 1'
#
loop_
_entity.id
_entity.type
_entity.pdbx_description
1 polymer ?
#
loop_
_entity_poly.entity_id
_entity_poly.type
_entity_poly.pdbx_seq_one_letter_code
_entity_poly.pdbx_strand_id
1 'polypeptide(L)' 'MSLKHFHLVFIVIAGLFCVLFALWCFNAEGVDPSVRIMGWVSLAGGVALAVYCPWFFKKSRKVIL' A
#
# COMPACT_ATOMS: atom_id res chain seq x y z
N MET A 1 1.00 -20.47 10.93
CA MET A 1 0.85 -19.60 9.75
C MET A 1 2.22 -19.42 9.11
N SER A 2 2.39 -19.81 7.84
CA SER A 2 3.66 -19.57 7.14
C SER A 2 3.89 -18.06 7.03
N LEU A 3 5.09 -17.59 7.42
CA LEU A 3 5.48 -16.17 7.45
C LEU A 3 5.12 -15.43 6.15
N LYS A 4 5.11 -16.15 5.02
CA LYS A 4 4.78 -15.69 3.66
C LYS A 4 3.32 -15.24 3.51
N HIS A 5 2.38 -15.98 4.11
CA HIS A 5 0.95 -15.66 4.01
C HIS A 5 0.61 -14.42 4.84
N PHE A 6 1.20 -14.32 6.04
CA PHE A 6 1.06 -13.13 6.87
C PHE A 6 1.61 -11.88 6.16
N HIS A 7 2.81 -11.97 5.58
CA HIS A 7 3.41 -10.84 4.85
C HIS A 7 2.57 -10.39 3.66
N LEU A 8 2.00 -11.34 2.91
CA LEU A 8 1.16 -11.02 1.76
C LEU A 8 -0.12 -10.31 2.19
N VAL A 9 -0.80 -10.81 3.23
CA VAL A 9 -2.00 -10.15 3.79
C VAL A 9 -1.64 -8.77 4.33
N PHE A 10 -0.49 -8.61 4.99
CA PHE A 10 -0.02 -7.32 5.46
C PHE A 10 0.16 -6.30 4.32
N ILE A 11 0.81 -6.68 3.22
CA ILE A 11 1.03 -5.80 2.06
C ILE A 11 -0.30 -5.37 1.44
N VAL A 12 -1.26 -6.30 1.32
CA VAL A 12 -2.59 -6.01 0.76
C VAL A 12 -3.36 -5.04 1.65
N ILE A 13 -3.40 -5.28 2.96
CA ILE A 13 -4.09 -4.40 3.92
C ILE A 13 -3.43 -3.02 3.95
N ALA A 14 -2.09 -2.97 4.01
CA ALA A 14 -1.34 -1.71 4.00
C ALA A 14 -1.59 -0.92 2.71
N GLY A 15 -1.57 -1.58 1.55
CA GLY A 15 -1.87 -0.94 0.26
C GLY A 15 -3.29 -0.38 0.21
N LEU A 16 -4.28 -1.13 0.69
CA LEU A 16 -5.67 -0.68 0.77
C LEU A 16 -5.80 0.54 1.68
N PHE A 17 -5.13 0.52 2.83
CA PHE A 17 -5.12 1.63 3.78
C PHE A 17 -4.49 2.89 3.18
N CYS A 18 -3.38 2.76 2.46
CA CYS A 18 -2.72 3.87 1.76
C CYS A 18 -3.63 4.52 0.71
N VAL A 19 -4.39 3.72 -0.05
CA VAL A 19 -5.32 4.22 -1.08
C VAL A 19 -6.52 4.92 -0.45
N LEU A 20 -7.13 4.31 0.58
CA LEU A 20 -8.26 4.91 1.29
C LEU A 20 -7.85 6.21 1.98
N PHE A 21 -6.66 6.24 2.59
CA PHE A 21 -6.12 7.43 3.23
C PHE A 21 -5.82 8.53 2.21
N ALA A 22 -5.25 8.18 1.05
CA ALA A 22 -5.03 9.15 -0.02
C ALA A 22 -6.35 9.74 -0.54
N LEU A 23 -7.37 8.90 -0.78
CA LEU A 23 -8.71 9.34 -1.18
C LEU A 23 -9.32 10.30 -0.15
N TRP A 24 -9.17 9.99 1.14
CA TRP A 24 -9.65 10.86 2.21
C TRP A 24 -8.90 12.20 2.22
N CYS A 25 -7.57 12.20 2.11
CA CYS A 25 -6.76 13.42 2.04
C CYS A 25 -7.13 14.33 0.86
N PHE A 26 -7.59 13.77 -0.27
CA PHE A 26 -8.03 14.58 -1.42
C PHE A 26 -9.47 15.09 -1.29
N ASN A 27 -10.34 14.40 -0.56
CA ASN A 27 -11.74 14.79 -0.33
C ASN A 27 -11.94 15.62 0.94
N ALA A 28 -10.94 15.72 1.80
CA ALA A 28 -11.00 16.56 2.98
C ALA A 28 -10.93 18.04 2.54
N GLU A 29 -12.06 18.74 2.66
CA GLU A 29 -12.17 20.18 2.44
C GLU A 29 -11.87 20.94 3.74
N GLY A 30 -11.24 22.11 3.66
CA GLY A 30 -10.92 22.94 4.82
C GLY A 30 -9.71 22.47 5.66
N VAL A 31 -8.98 21.45 5.21
CA VAL A 31 -7.71 21.03 5.82
C VAL A 31 -6.52 21.78 5.24
N ASP A 32 -5.48 21.88 6.07
CA ASP A 32 -4.20 22.48 5.72
C ASP A 32 -3.62 21.85 4.43
N PRO A 33 -3.00 22.65 3.53
CA PRO A 33 -2.38 22.14 2.30
C PRO A 33 -1.35 21.02 2.54
N SER A 34 -0.76 20.93 3.74
CA SER A 34 0.07 19.79 4.15
C SER A 34 -0.65 18.43 4.08
N VAL A 35 -1.96 18.38 4.30
CA VAL A 35 -2.76 17.15 4.22
C VAL A 35 -2.83 16.62 2.79
N ARG A 36 -2.86 17.50 1.78
CA ARG A 36 -2.79 17.10 0.37
C ARG A 36 -1.43 16.50 0.01
N ILE A 37 -0.34 17.05 0.53
CA ILE A 37 1.01 16.49 0.36
C ILE A 37 1.07 15.09 0.97
N MET A 38 0.49 14.92 2.16
CA MET A 38 0.40 13.64 2.84
C MET A 38 -0.42 12.61 2.04
N GLY A 39 -1.50 13.06 1.37
CA GLY A 39 -2.26 12.27 0.41
C GLY A 39 -1.41 11.76 -0.75
N TRP A 40 -0.58 12.62 -1.36
CA TRP A 40 0.36 12.23 -2.42
C TRP A 40 1.41 11.23 -1.95
N VAL A 41 1.99 11.44 -0.76
CA VAL A 41 2.96 10.51 -0.18
C VAL A 41 2.32 9.16 0.12
N SER A 42 1.11 9.15 0.66
CA SER A 42 0.34 7.93 0.90
C SER A 42 0.02 7.20 -0.40
N LEU A 43 -0.34 7.93 -1.46
CA LEU A 43 -0.60 7.36 -2.78
C LEU A 43 0.67 6.75 -3.37
N ALA A 44 1.82 7.42 -3.27
CA ALA A 44 3.11 6.88 -3.68
C ALA A 44 3.47 5.58 -2.91
N GLY A 45 3.23 5.56 -1.59
CA GLY A 45 3.38 4.35 -0.76
C GLY A 45 2.45 3.22 -1.19
N GLY A 46 1.19 3.52 -1.48
CA GLY A 46 0.21 2.57 -1.99
C GLY A 46 0.60 1.98 -3.35
N VAL A 47 1.12 2.80 -4.27
CA VAL A 47 1.64 2.36 -5.57
C VAL A 47 2.87 1.47 -5.39
N ALA A 48 3.80 1.86 -4.51
CA ALA A 48 4.98 1.05 -4.20
C ALA A 48 4.58 -0.32 -3.64
N LEU A 49 3.61 -0.37 -2.72
CA LEU A 49 3.06 -1.62 -2.17
C LEU A 49 2.34 -2.45 -3.24
N ALA A 50 1.58 -1.81 -4.14
CA ALA A 50 0.88 -2.47 -5.24
C ALA A 50 1.86 -3.09 -6.26
N VAL A 51 3.00 -2.45 -6.53
CA VAL A 51 4.07 -3.00 -7.38
C VAL A 51 4.89 -4.06 -6.65
N TYR A 52 5.09 -3.90 -5.34
CA TYR A 52 5.83 -4.85 -4.51
C TYR A 52 5.08 -6.18 -4.35
N CYS A 53 3.75 -6.15 -4.22
CA CYS A 53 2.91 -7.33 -4.04
C CYS A 53 3.11 -8.42 -5.12
N PRO A 54 3.02 -8.14 -6.45
CA PRO A 54 3.27 -9.13 -7.49
C PRO A 54 4.74 -9.55 -7.58
N TRP A 55 5.69 -8.67 -7.25
CA TRP A 55 7.11 -9.03 -7.18
C TRP A 55 7.37 -10.03 -6.06
N PHE A 56 6.84 -9.79 -4.86
CA PHE A 56 6.93 -10.69 -3.71
C PHE A 56 6.24 -12.03 -4.00
N PHE A 57 5.09 -12.01 -4.68
CA PHE A 57 4.39 -13.23 -5.09
C PHE A 57 5.21 -14.06 -6.10
N LYS A 58 5.79 -13.41 -7.13
CA LYS A 58 6.69 -14.07 -8.10
C LYS A 58 7.93 -14.64 -7.43
N LYS A 59 8.60 -13.86 -6.56
CA LYS A 59 9.79 -14.29 -5.84
C LYS A 59 9.47 -15.46 -4.90
N SER A 60 8.35 -15.39 -4.18
CA SER A 60 7.92 -16.44 -3.26
C SER A 60 7.57 -17.76 -3.97
N ARG A 61 7.00 -17.72 -5.18
CA ARG A 61 6.82 -18.93 -6.02
C ARG A 61 8.16 -19.51 -6.49
N LYS A 62 9.12 -18.67 -6.86
CA LYS A 62 10.42 -19.10 -7.43
C LYS A 62 11.38 -19.76 -6.42
N VAL A 63 11.09 -19.67 -5.13
CA VAL A 63 11.91 -20.26 -4.04
C VAL A 63 11.34 -21.63 -3.61
N ILE A 64 10.19 -22.08 -4.16
CA ILE A 64 9.49 -23.29 -3.72
C ILE A 64 9.23 -24.27 -4.89
N LEU A 65 9.51 -23.89 -6.14
CA LEU A 65 9.50 -24.78 -7.31
C LEU A 65 10.92 -25.04 -7.78
#